data_AF-A0A0F8YFL3-F1
#
_entry.id   AF-A0A0F8YFL3-F1
#
_cell.length_a   1.000
_cell.length_b   1.000
_cell.length_c   1.000
_cell.angle_alpha   90.00
_cell.angle_beta   90.00
_cell.angle_gamma   90.00
#
_symmetry.space_group_name_H-M   'P 1'
#
loop_
_entity.id
_entity.type
_entity.pdbx_description
1 polymer ?
#
loop_
_entity_poly.entity_id
_entity_poly.type
_entity_poly.pdbx_seq_one_letter_code
_entity_poly.pdbx_strand_id
1 'polypeptide(L)'
;VLLGVAAAAAVAVLVLAYGYREPQPVSPNILRIAGGVIVGFFALDRLLRLALAAHKLAYLRENAIDFILILIAAIALVLAFVSGYSASYIVSAGALYVVITQVYLLIALVLRAASINLRFAGSGIPPAVLLVGSFLLLALVGSGLLMLPKASPEGAPLEHYPDALFTAVSATCVTGLIVKDTGTAFTPFGQGVILAMIQLGGLGIMLFGTVVAMAMGKGLSLRGSNVLRDMLSTHEIGHLRRTAVFVALATLVLEALGAALFYPMFAAGQTAEQAPDVARAVWDSCFHSISSFCNAGFSLYRQNMMTGVTDGWARPLRDHWQVLGVMAPLIVLG
;
A
#
# COMPACT_ATOMS: atom_id res chain seq x y z
N VAL A 1 4.22 -10.70 -19.59
CA VAL A 1 5.29 -11.57 -19.07
C VAL A 1 6.51 -10.75 -18.63
N LEU A 2 7.22 -10.05 -19.54
CA LEU A 2 8.41 -9.23 -19.22
C LEU A 2 8.23 -8.24 -18.06
N LEU A 3 7.12 -7.49 -18.05
CA LEU A 3 6.81 -6.52 -16.99
C LEU A 3 6.53 -7.18 -15.62
N GLY A 4 6.01 -8.42 -15.63
CA GLY A 4 5.76 -9.19 -14.40
C GLY A 4 7.06 -9.75 -13.81
N VAL A 5 7.97 -10.22 -14.66
CA VAL A 5 9.31 -10.66 -14.23
C VAL A 5 10.12 -9.49 -13.67
N ALA A 6 10.08 -8.33 -14.33
CA ALA A 6 10.73 -7.12 -13.83
C ALA A 6 10.16 -6.65 -12.48
N ALA A 7 8.83 -6.72 -12.29
CA ALA A 7 8.20 -6.40 -11.02
C ALA A 7 8.59 -7.38 -9.90
N ALA A 8 8.61 -8.69 -10.17
CA ALA A 8 9.03 -9.70 -9.21
C ALA A 8 10.51 -9.53 -8.80
N ALA A 9 11.38 -9.25 -9.76
CA ALA A 9 12.78 -8.93 -9.50
C ALA A 9 12.94 -7.63 -8.70
N ALA A 10 12.13 -6.60 -8.98
CA ALA A 10 12.12 -5.35 -8.22
C ALA A 10 11.75 -5.58 -6.75
N VAL A 11 10.72 -6.40 -6.50
CA VAL A 11 10.30 -6.79 -5.15
C VAL A 11 11.40 -7.59 -4.44
N ALA A 12 12.05 -8.54 -5.12
CA ALA A 12 13.14 -9.31 -4.53
C ALA A 12 14.32 -8.42 -4.14
N VAL A 13 14.71 -7.46 -5.00
CA VAL A 13 15.77 -6.49 -4.70
C VAL A 13 15.38 -5.58 -3.54
N LEU A 14 14.13 -5.12 -3.47
CA LEU A 14 13.63 -4.35 -2.32
C LEU A 14 13.70 -5.14 -1.02
N VAL A 15 13.25 -6.39 -1.04
CA VAL A 15 13.28 -7.26 0.14
C VAL A 15 14.72 -7.52 0.59
N LEU A 16 15.65 -7.74 -0.32
CA LEU A 16 17.05 -7.95 0.03
C LEU A 16 17.75 -6.67 0.49
N ALA A 17 17.44 -5.52 -0.11
CA ALA A 17 18.05 -4.24 0.22
C ALA A 17 17.49 -3.61 1.50
N TYR A 18 16.20 -3.83 1.76
CA TYR A 18 15.49 -3.14 2.82
C TYR A 18 14.80 -4.07 3.81
N GLY A 19 14.76 -5.39 3.61
CA GLY A 19 14.13 -6.35 4.54
C GLY A 19 15.06 -6.89 5.62
N TYR A 20 16.37 -6.82 5.41
CA TYR A 20 17.38 -7.32 6.35
C TYR A 20 18.09 -6.17 7.06
N ARG A 21 18.43 -6.41 8.34
CA ARG A 21 19.36 -5.56 9.10
C ARG A 21 20.81 -5.95 8.78
N GLU A 22 21.77 -5.09 9.08
CA GLU A 22 23.17 -5.44 8.84
C GLU A 22 23.64 -6.61 9.73
N PRO A 23 24.49 -7.52 9.21
CA PRO A 23 24.99 -7.56 7.83
C PRO A 23 23.91 -8.02 6.85
N GLN A 24 23.76 -7.27 5.76
CA GLN A 24 22.83 -7.64 4.70
C GLN A 24 23.29 -8.95 4.05
N PRO A 25 22.35 -9.83 3.64
CA PRO A 25 22.72 -11.10 3.00
C PRO A 25 23.43 -10.89 1.65
N VAL A 26 23.32 -9.71 1.06
CA VAL A 26 23.93 -9.33 -0.22
C VAL A 26 24.62 -7.98 -0.07
N SER A 27 25.78 -7.82 -0.71
CA SER A 27 26.52 -6.56 -0.63
C SER A 27 25.69 -5.37 -1.16
N PRO A 28 25.76 -4.18 -0.52
CA PRO A 28 25.02 -2.99 -0.95
C PRO A 28 25.31 -2.58 -2.40
N ASN A 29 26.51 -2.87 -2.91
CA ASN A 29 26.90 -2.57 -4.29
C ASN A 29 26.14 -3.44 -5.30
N ILE A 30 25.97 -4.74 -5.02
CA ILE A 30 25.21 -5.66 -5.89
C ILE A 30 23.74 -5.24 -5.94
N LEU A 31 23.17 -4.86 -4.80
CA LEU A 31 21.77 -4.40 -4.72
C LEU A 31 21.54 -3.10 -5.51
N ARG A 32 22.48 -2.15 -5.44
CA ARG A 32 22.43 -0.91 -6.24
C ARG A 32 22.52 -1.19 -7.74
N ILE A 33 23.43 -2.08 -8.15
CA ILE A 33 23.57 -2.47 -9.57
C ILE A 33 22.29 -3.18 -10.05
N ALA A 34 21.78 -4.14 -9.29
CA ALA A 34 20.55 -4.86 -9.63
C ALA A 34 19.34 -3.93 -9.73
N GLY A 35 19.17 -3.00 -8.77
CA GLY A 35 18.12 -1.98 -8.81
C GLY A 35 18.24 -1.06 -10.04
N GLY A 36 19.46 -0.61 -10.36
CA GLY A 36 19.73 0.20 -11.55
C GLY A 36 19.41 -0.52 -12.85
N VAL A 37 19.75 -1.81 -12.98
CA VAL A 37 19.45 -2.63 -14.17
C VAL A 37 17.94 -2.78 -14.37
N ILE A 38 17.19 -3.06 -13.29
CA ILE A 38 15.72 -3.22 -13.36
C ILE A 38 15.05 -1.93 -13.82
N VAL A 39 15.47 -0.81 -13.25
CA VAL A 39 14.92 0.51 -13.59
C VAL A 39 15.33 0.93 -15.01
N GLY A 40 16.56 0.66 -15.42
CA GLY A 40 17.02 0.88 -16.80
C GLY A 40 16.22 0.05 -17.80
N PHE A 41 15.98 -1.22 -17.50
CA PHE A 41 15.13 -2.08 -18.31
C PHE A 41 13.68 -1.57 -18.40
N PHE A 42 13.12 -1.09 -17.28
CA PHE A 42 11.79 -0.49 -17.25
C PHE A 42 11.71 0.77 -18.13
N ALA A 43 12.66 1.70 -17.98
CA ALA A 43 12.72 2.90 -18.80
C ALA A 43 12.87 2.58 -20.29
N LEU A 44 13.73 1.60 -20.62
CA LEU A 44 13.93 1.13 -21.99
C LEU A 44 12.65 0.52 -22.59
N ASP A 45 11.94 -0.37 -21.87
CA ASP A 45 10.66 -0.94 -22.33
C ASP A 45 9.64 0.17 -22.61
N ARG A 46 9.55 1.19 -21.74
CA ARG A 46 8.61 2.32 -21.93
C ARG A 46 8.95 3.19 -23.12
N LEU A 47 10.23 3.49 -23.34
CA LEU A 47 10.70 4.26 -24.50
C LEU A 47 10.51 3.47 -25.80
N LEU A 48 10.83 2.18 -25.82
CA LEU A 48 10.63 1.32 -26.99
C LEU A 48 9.15 1.19 -27.35
N ARG A 49 8.26 0.99 -26.36
CA ARG A 49 6.82 0.95 -26.60
C ARG A 49 6.27 2.28 -27.12
N LEU A 50 6.80 3.41 -26.65
CA LEU A 50 6.44 4.72 -27.20
C LEU A 50 6.91 4.88 -28.66
N ALA A 51 8.11 4.39 -28.98
CA ALA A 51 8.64 4.42 -30.34
C ALA A 51 7.82 3.55 -31.31
N LEU A 52 7.33 2.39 -30.83
CA LEU A 52 6.52 1.44 -31.60
C LEU A 52 5.02 1.75 -31.60
N ALA A 53 4.55 2.69 -30.76
CA ALA A 53 3.13 3.02 -30.66
C ALA A 53 2.63 3.77 -31.91
N ALA A 54 1.58 3.24 -32.54
CA ALA A 54 0.93 3.87 -33.69
C ALA A 54 0.38 5.28 -33.37
N HIS A 55 -0.12 5.48 -32.15
CA HIS A 55 -0.60 6.77 -31.65
C HIS A 55 0.18 7.22 -30.41
N LYS A 56 1.30 7.92 -30.64
CA LYS A 56 2.25 8.32 -29.58
C LYS A 56 1.60 9.16 -28.48
N LEU A 57 0.75 10.13 -28.83
CA LEU A 57 0.10 11.02 -27.87
C LEU A 57 -0.87 10.27 -26.93
N ALA A 58 -1.60 9.28 -27.46
CA ALA A 58 -2.50 8.46 -26.66
C ALA A 58 -1.71 7.60 -25.66
N TYR A 59 -0.64 6.96 -26.14
CA TYR A 59 0.23 6.13 -25.29
C TYR A 59 0.93 6.94 -24.19
N LEU A 60 1.39 8.16 -24.51
CA LEU A 60 1.96 9.11 -23.54
C LEU A 60 0.94 9.47 -22.44
N ARG A 61 -0.31 9.76 -22.81
CA ARG A 61 -1.36 10.13 -21.85
C ARG A 61 -1.72 8.96 -20.93
N GLU A 62 -1.76 7.74 -21.46
CA GLU A 62 -2.07 6.53 -20.68
C GLU A 62 -0.96 6.13 -19.71
N ASN A 63 0.31 6.45 -20.03
CA ASN A 63 1.47 6.11 -19.21
C ASN A 63 2.19 7.37 -18.69
N ALA A 64 1.46 8.47 -18.50
CA ALA A 64 2.05 9.78 -18.18
C ALA A 64 2.92 9.74 -16.92
N ILE A 65 2.51 8.97 -15.90
CA ILE A 65 3.27 8.81 -14.65
C ILE A 65 4.63 8.16 -14.91
N ASP A 66 4.69 7.12 -15.76
CA ASP A 66 5.94 6.44 -16.11
C ASP A 66 6.95 7.41 -16.75
N PHE A 67 6.47 8.26 -17.68
CA PHE A 67 7.31 9.24 -18.35
C PHE A 67 7.73 10.41 -17.46
N ILE A 68 6.86 10.85 -16.54
CA ILE A 68 7.22 11.86 -15.53
C ILE A 68 8.36 11.34 -14.65
N LEU A 69 8.27 10.09 -14.18
CA LEU A 69 9.33 9.47 -13.37
C LEU A 69 10.65 9.37 -14.15
N ILE A 70 10.62 8.93 -15.41
CA ILE A 70 11.79 8.87 -16.28
C ILE A 70 12.39 10.28 -16.49
N LEU A 71 11.55 11.30 -16.68
CA LEU A 71 11.98 12.68 -16.88
C LEU A 71 12.66 13.25 -15.62
N ILE A 72 12.07 13.03 -14.44
CA ILE A 72 12.67 13.44 -13.16
C ILE A 72 14.04 12.80 -12.98
N ALA A 73 14.18 11.51 -13.30
CA ALA A 73 15.46 10.81 -13.24
C ALA A 73 16.49 11.38 -14.21
N ALA A 74 16.08 11.65 -15.46
CA ALA A 74 16.93 12.24 -16.47
C ALA A 74 17.40 13.65 -16.07
N ILE A 75 16.51 14.48 -15.54
CA ILE A 75 16.85 15.82 -15.04
C ILE A 75 17.83 15.72 -13.87
N ALA A 76 17.59 14.82 -12.91
CA ALA A 76 18.49 14.62 -11.78
C ALA A 76 19.89 14.18 -12.23
N LEU A 77 19.98 13.30 -13.24
CA LEU A 77 21.24 12.86 -13.82
C LEU A 77 21.99 14.00 -14.52
N VAL A 78 21.28 14.79 -15.34
CA VAL A 78 21.83 15.95 -16.04
C VAL A 78 22.29 17.02 -15.07
N LEU A 79 21.49 17.35 -14.06
CA LEU A 79 21.86 18.31 -13.02
C LEU A 79 23.12 17.86 -12.29
N ALA A 80 23.19 16.59 -11.90
CA ALA A 80 24.36 16.06 -11.21
C ALA A 80 25.62 16.02 -12.09
N PHE A 81 25.46 15.84 -13.41
CA PHE A 81 26.56 15.91 -14.37
C PHE A 81 27.04 17.36 -14.61
N VAL A 82 26.12 18.30 -14.80
CA VAL A 82 26.42 19.72 -15.14
C VAL A 82 27.03 20.48 -13.96
N SER A 83 26.60 20.18 -12.75
CA SER A 83 27.05 20.86 -11.53
C SER A 83 28.40 20.36 -11.00
N GLY A 84 28.99 19.32 -11.62
CA GLY A 84 30.25 18.74 -11.15
C GLY A 84 30.19 18.15 -9.74
N TYR A 85 28.99 17.86 -9.21
CA TYR A 85 28.82 17.25 -7.89
C TYR A 85 29.51 15.88 -7.84
N SER A 86 30.04 15.53 -6.67
CA SER A 86 30.71 14.25 -6.43
C SER A 86 29.81 13.06 -6.78
N ALA A 87 30.43 11.93 -7.13
CA ALA A 87 29.74 10.67 -7.45
C ALA A 87 28.70 10.25 -6.40
N SER A 88 28.84 10.68 -5.13
CA SER A 88 27.88 10.45 -4.05
C SER A 88 26.50 11.09 -4.27
N TYR A 89 26.40 12.25 -4.94
CA TYR A 89 25.12 12.90 -5.25
C TYR A 89 24.40 12.23 -6.43
N ILE A 90 25.14 11.79 -7.44
CA ILE A 90 24.60 11.01 -8.56
C ILE A 90 24.00 9.69 -8.02
N VAL A 91 24.72 9.05 -7.09
CA VAL A 91 24.28 7.81 -6.43
C VAL A 91 23.05 8.04 -5.53
N SER A 92 22.96 9.16 -4.83
CA SER A 92 21.80 9.46 -3.97
C SER A 92 20.53 9.79 -4.77
N ALA A 93 20.65 10.57 -5.84
CA ALA A 93 19.54 10.86 -6.74
C ALA A 93 19.07 9.60 -7.49
N GLY A 94 20.00 8.76 -7.93
CA GLY A 94 19.71 7.45 -8.52
C GLY A 94 19.02 6.51 -7.53
N ALA A 95 19.45 6.48 -6.26
CA ALA A 95 18.81 5.69 -5.22
C ALA A 95 17.38 6.17 -4.92
N LEU A 96 17.16 7.49 -4.86
CA LEU A 96 15.83 8.07 -4.67
C LEU A 96 14.89 7.70 -5.83
N TYR A 97 15.37 7.80 -7.06
CA TYR A 97 14.61 7.38 -8.24
C TYR A 97 14.29 5.89 -8.23
N VAL A 98 15.24 5.02 -7.85
CA VAL A 98 15.03 3.57 -7.72
C VAL A 98 13.96 3.29 -6.67
N VAL A 99 14.02 3.92 -5.50
CA VAL A 99 13.01 3.75 -4.44
C VAL A 99 11.64 4.24 -4.89
N ILE A 100 11.54 5.43 -5.49
CA ILE A 100 10.26 5.98 -5.97
C ILE A 100 9.68 5.07 -7.06
N THR A 101 10.50 4.60 -8.00
CA THR A 101 10.07 3.69 -9.06
C THR A 101 9.65 2.34 -8.49
N GLN A 102 10.36 1.81 -7.50
CA GLN A 102 10.02 0.57 -6.81
C GLN A 102 8.71 0.68 -6.03
N VAL A 103 8.48 1.79 -5.32
CA VAL A 103 7.20 2.08 -4.64
C VAL A 103 6.07 2.26 -5.65
N TYR A 104 6.30 2.99 -6.74
CA TYR A 104 5.34 3.13 -7.84
C TYR A 104 5.01 1.77 -8.47
N LEU A 105 6.01 0.92 -8.72
CA LEU A 105 5.82 -0.43 -9.26
C LEU A 105 5.03 -1.31 -8.30
N LEU A 106 5.26 -1.20 -6.99
CA LEU A 106 4.47 -1.88 -5.96
C LEU A 106 3.01 -1.42 -5.98
N ILE A 107 2.77 -0.10 -5.98
CA ILE A 107 1.42 0.47 -6.08
C ILE A 107 0.76 0.04 -7.40
N ALA A 108 1.46 0.14 -8.52
CA ALA A 108 0.97 -0.26 -9.83
C ALA A 108 0.72 -1.76 -9.93
N LEU A 109 1.53 -2.60 -9.27
CA LEU A 109 1.33 -4.05 -9.18
C LEU A 109 0.09 -4.36 -8.35
N VAL A 110 -0.12 -3.67 -7.24
CA VAL A 110 -1.29 -3.79 -6.38
C VAL A 110 -2.56 -3.33 -7.09
N LEU A 111 -2.53 -2.18 -7.75
CA LEU A 111 -3.63 -1.70 -8.59
C LEU A 111 -3.87 -2.61 -9.80
N ARG A 112 -2.80 -3.22 -10.34
CA ARG A 112 -2.91 -4.26 -11.37
C ARG A 112 -3.52 -5.53 -10.82
N ALA A 113 -3.14 -6.00 -9.63
CA ALA A 113 -3.74 -7.16 -8.98
C ALA A 113 -5.24 -6.93 -8.72
N ALA A 114 -5.61 -5.73 -8.27
CA ALA A 114 -7.00 -5.31 -8.12
C ALA A 114 -7.76 -5.30 -9.46
N SER A 115 -7.12 -4.89 -10.56
CA SER A 115 -7.72 -4.93 -11.90
C SER A 115 -7.61 -6.29 -12.62
N ILE A 116 -6.75 -7.20 -12.15
CA ILE A 116 -6.66 -8.59 -12.61
C ILE A 116 -7.94 -9.34 -12.23
N ASN A 117 -8.51 -9.07 -11.05
CA ASN A 117 -9.84 -9.57 -10.66
C ASN A 117 -10.93 -9.15 -11.67
N LEU A 118 -10.81 -7.96 -12.27
CA LEU A 118 -11.75 -7.47 -13.30
C LEU A 118 -11.51 -8.08 -14.68
N ARG A 119 -10.28 -8.49 -15.00
CA ARG A 119 -9.95 -9.17 -16.26
C ARG A 119 -10.33 -10.65 -16.27
N PHE A 120 -10.24 -11.31 -15.11
CA PHE A 120 -10.71 -12.68 -14.92
C PHE A 120 -12.24 -12.77 -14.73
N ALA A 121 -12.96 -11.65 -14.64
CA ALA A 121 -14.42 -11.65 -14.72
C ALA A 121 -14.94 -12.25 -16.05
N GLY A 122 -14.10 -12.30 -17.10
CA GLY A 122 -14.42 -12.96 -18.37
C GLY A 122 -13.97 -14.43 -18.48
N SER A 123 -13.30 -15.01 -17.48
CA SER A 123 -12.72 -16.37 -17.56
C SER A 123 -13.60 -17.49 -17.00
N GLY A 124 -14.86 -17.18 -16.63
CA GLY A 124 -15.80 -18.14 -16.04
C GLY A 124 -15.50 -18.54 -14.59
N ILE A 125 -14.53 -17.91 -13.93
CA ILE A 125 -14.23 -18.15 -12.51
C ILE A 125 -15.22 -17.32 -11.65
N PRO A 126 -15.85 -17.91 -10.62
CA PRO A 126 -16.75 -17.16 -9.74
C PRO A 126 -16.04 -15.97 -9.08
N PRO A 127 -16.62 -14.75 -9.08
CA PRO A 127 -16.01 -13.57 -8.47
C PRO A 127 -15.61 -13.74 -7.00
N ALA A 128 -16.35 -14.56 -6.25
CA ALA A 128 -16.03 -14.90 -4.87
C ALA A 128 -14.70 -15.69 -4.73
N VAL A 129 -14.40 -16.59 -5.67
CA VAL A 129 -13.14 -17.35 -5.67
C VAL A 129 -11.95 -16.43 -5.98
N LEU A 130 -12.14 -15.47 -6.89
CA LEU A 130 -11.13 -14.45 -7.18
C LEU A 130 -10.85 -13.57 -5.95
N LEU A 131 -11.91 -13.17 -5.23
CA LEU A 131 -11.78 -12.41 -3.99
C LEU A 131 -10.97 -13.20 -2.94
N VAL A 132 -11.42 -14.41 -2.61
CA VAL A 132 -10.76 -15.28 -1.62
C VAL A 132 -9.32 -15.57 -2.01
N GLY A 133 -9.06 -15.88 -3.28
CA GLY A 133 -7.71 -16.09 -3.78
C GLY A 133 -6.82 -14.86 -3.65
N SER A 134 -7.35 -13.66 -3.92
CA SER A 134 -6.60 -12.42 -3.76
C SER A 134 -6.28 -12.09 -2.29
N PHE A 135 -7.21 -12.35 -1.36
CA PHE A 135 -7.00 -12.17 0.08
C PHE A 135 -6.00 -13.18 0.62
N LEU A 136 -6.08 -14.44 0.21
CA LEU A 136 -5.13 -15.47 0.60
C LEU A 136 -3.72 -15.12 0.10
N LEU A 137 -3.59 -14.70 -1.15
CA LEU A 137 -2.31 -14.27 -1.70
C LEU A 137 -1.75 -13.07 -0.94
N LEU A 138 -2.58 -12.06 -0.65
CA LEU A 138 -2.18 -10.88 0.11
C LEU A 138 -1.70 -11.25 1.52
N ALA A 139 -2.43 -12.11 2.22
CA ALA A 139 -2.06 -12.58 3.56
C ALA A 139 -0.76 -13.41 3.54
N LEU A 140 -0.56 -14.28 2.54
CA LEU A 140 0.66 -15.07 2.42
C LEU A 140 1.87 -14.18 2.13
N VAL A 141 1.76 -13.24 1.17
CA VAL A 141 2.82 -12.28 0.86
C VAL A 141 3.13 -11.41 2.07
N GLY A 142 2.09 -10.88 2.73
CA GLY A 142 2.21 -10.08 3.94
C GLY A 142 2.88 -10.82 5.09
N SER A 143 2.50 -12.08 5.33
CA SER A 143 3.15 -12.92 6.35
C SER A 143 4.64 -13.14 6.07
N GLY A 144 5.02 -13.32 4.79
CA GLY A 144 6.42 -13.41 4.39
C GLY A 144 7.19 -12.11 4.62
N LEU A 145 6.57 -10.96 4.36
CA LEU A 145 7.16 -9.65 4.64
C LEU A 145 7.29 -9.37 6.14
N LEU A 146 6.37 -9.84 6.97
CA LEU A 146 6.43 -9.69 8.42
C LEU A 146 7.49 -10.59 9.08
N MET A 147 7.91 -11.68 8.43
CA MET A 147 9.02 -12.52 8.91
C MET A 147 10.40 -11.93 8.61
N LEU A 148 10.47 -10.80 7.90
CA LEU A 148 11.75 -10.16 7.61
C LEU A 148 12.36 -9.57 8.91
N PRO A 149 13.70 -9.68 9.12
CA PRO A 149 14.35 -9.18 10.34
C PRO A 149 14.16 -7.69 10.61
N LYS A 150 13.86 -6.88 9.58
CA LYS A 150 13.54 -5.46 9.75
C LYS A 150 12.12 -5.22 10.24
N ALA A 151 11.20 -6.18 10.11
CA ALA A 151 9.81 -6.03 10.54
C ALA A 151 9.64 -6.12 12.06
N SER A 152 10.59 -6.71 12.78
CA SER A 152 10.57 -6.84 14.25
C SER A 152 11.76 -6.12 14.91
N PRO A 153 11.66 -5.65 16.17
CA PRO A 153 12.74 -4.98 16.91
C PRO A 153 14.03 -5.82 17.04
N GLU A 154 15.14 -5.14 17.32
CA GLU A 154 16.41 -5.84 17.57
C GLU A 154 16.36 -6.61 18.89
N GLY A 155 16.84 -7.85 18.89
CA GLY A 155 16.81 -8.69 20.09
C GLY A 155 15.43 -9.29 20.43
N ALA A 156 14.37 -8.92 19.68
CA ALA A 156 13.04 -9.50 19.80
C ALA A 156 12.46 -9.83 18.40
N PRO A 157 13.11 -10.72 17.63
CA PRO A 157 12.61 -11.12 16.32
C PRO A 157 11.26 -11.84 16.46
N LEU A 158 10.44 -11.79 15.41
CA LEU A 158 9.26 -12.64 15.33
C LEU A 158 9.69 -14.09 15.05
N GLU A 159 9.71 -14.91 16.10
CA GLU A 159 10.26 -16.29 16.03
C GLU A 159 9.30 -17.29 15.36
N HIS A 160 8.00 -17.01 15.37
CA HIS A 160 6.97 -17.97 14.99
C HIS A 160 6.20 -17.51 13.75
N TYR A 161 6.31 -18.28 12.66
CA TYR A 161 5.55 -18.04 11.44
C TYR A 161 4.02 -17.95 11.65
N PRO A 162 3.39 -18.78 12.51
CA PRO A 162 1.97 -18.66 12.78
C PRO A 162 1.55 -17.28 13.30
N ASP A 163 2.39 -16.60 14.09
CA ASP A 163 2.09 -15.25 14.58
C ASP A 163 2.06 -14.25 13.41
N ALA A 164 3.04 -14.34 12.50
CA ALA A 164 3.09 -13.50 11.30
C ALA A 164 1.90 -13.76 10.36
N LEU A 165 1.55 -15.03 10.16
CA LEU A 165 0.40 -15.41 9.32
C LEU A 165 -0.92 -14.94 9.94
N PHE A 166 -1.09 -15.12 11.26
CA PHE A 166 -2.28 -14.66 11.95
C PHE A 166 -2.43 -13.13 11.85
N THR A 167 -1.36 -12.38 12.13
CA THR A 167 -1.37 -10.92 11.99
C THR A 167 -1.67 -10.50 10.55
N ALA A 168 -1.09 -11.17 9.56
CA ALA A 168 -1.34 -10.87 8.15
C ALA A 168 -2.79 -11.15 7.73
N VAL A 169 -3.37 -12.27 8.14
CA VAL A 169 -4.79 -12.60 7.91
C VAL A 169 -5.70 -11.61 8.62
N SER A 170 -5.41 -11.29 9.88
CA SER A 170 -6.20 -10.34 10.67
C SER A 170 -6.21 -8.94 10.07
N ALA A 171 -5.05 -8.47 9.58
CA ALA A 171 -4.91 -7.19 8.88
C ALA A 171 -5.62 -7.19 7.52
N THR A 172 -5.44 -8.24 6.71
CA THR A 172 -6.07 -8.39 5.39
C THR A 172 -7.59 -8.50 5.47
N CYS A 173 -8.10 -9.23 6.45
CA CYS A 173 -9.54 -9.34 6.72
C CYS A 173 -10.08 -8.21 7.59
N VAL A 174 -9.21 -7.29 8.02
CA VAL A 174 -9.59 -6.06 8.70
C VAL A 174 -10.31 -6.32 10.04
N THR A 175 -9.85 -7.35 10.77
CA THR A 175 -10.52 -7.84 12.00
C THR A 175 -9.97 -7.30 13.31
N GLY A 176 -8.71 -6.86 13.34
CA GLY A 176 -8.10 -6.21 14.52
C GLY A 176 -7.65 -7.14 15.64
N LEU A 177 -7.71 -8.46 15.43
CA LEU A 177 -7.21 -9.43 16.39
C LEU A 177 -5.68 -9.53 16.30
N ILE A 178 -5.02 -9.49 17.45
CA ILE A 178 -3.56 -9.51 17.54
C ILE A 178 -3.09 -10.63 18.48
N VAL A 179 -2.05 -11.36 18.08
CA VAL A 179 -1.33 -12.33 18.94
C VAL A 179 -0.10 -11.67 19.57
N LYS A 180 0.47 -10.69 18.87
CA LYS A 180 1.57 -9.85 19.32
C LYS A 180 1.16 -8.39 19.21
N ASP A 181 1.55 -7.59 20.19
CA ASP A 181 1.23 -6.17 20.22
C ASP A 181 1.83 -5.43 19.01
N THR A 182 0.98 -4.73 18.25
CA THR A 182 1.38 -4.08 16.98
C THR A 182 2.41 -2.96 17.21
N GLY A 183 2.26 -2.23 18.31
CA GLY A 183 3.11 -1.09 18.65
C GLY A 183 4.53 -1.49 19.02
N THR A 184 4.68 -2.61 19.73
CA THR A 184 5.96 -3.06 20.30
C THR A 184 6.61 -4.22 19.57
N ALA A 185 5.84 -5.15 19.01
CA ALA A 185 6.39 -6.34 18.34
C ALA A 185 6.84 -6.06 16.90
N PHE A 186 6.41 -4.95 16.30
CA PHE A 186 6.74 -4.58 14.94
C PHE A 186 7.41 -3.22 14.88
N THR A 187 8.43 -3.09 14.02
CA THR A 187 9.07 -1.81 13.70
C THR A 187 8.15 -0.96 12.82
N PRO A 188 8.50 0.31 12.54
CA PRO A 188 7.77 1.12 11.55
C PRO A 188 7.65 0.44 10.17
N PHE A 189 8.64 -0.37 9.78
CA PHE A 189 8.55 -1.17 8.54
C PHE A 189 7.45 -2.23 8.64
N GLY A 190 7.44 -3.02 9.73
CA GLY A 190 6.41 -4.04 9.95
C GLY A 190 5.00 -3.45 10.10
N GLN A 191 4.89 -2.33 10.83
CA GLN A 191 3.65 -1.55 10.94
C GLN A 191 3.17 -1.06 9.58
N GLY A 192 4.08 -0.61 8.70
CA GLY A 192 3.74 -0.24 7.32
C GLY A 192 3.24 -1.41 6.48
N VAL A 193 3.80 -2.62 6.65
CA VAL A 193 3.30 -3.83 6.00
C VAL A 193 1.89 -4.17 6.48
N ILE A 194 1.63 -4.08 7.79
CA ILE A 194 0.28 -4.26 8.38
C ILE A 194 -0.69 -3.24 7.81
N LEU A 195 -0.31 -1.96 7.78
CA LEU A 195 -1.14 -0.87 7.27
C LEU A 195 -1.47 -1.05 5.78
N ALA A 196 -0.52 -1.51 4.98
CA ALA A 196 -0.75 -1.83 3.58
C ALA A 196 -1.74 -2.99 3.41
N MET A 197 -1.65 -4.05 4.23
CA MET A 197 -2.64 -5.14 4.21
C MET A 197 -4.04 -4.65 4.61
N ILE A 198 -4.13 -3.80 5.63
CA ILE A 198 -5.40 -3.16 6.04
C ILE A 198 -6.00 -2.38 4.87
N GLN A 199 -5.22 -1.52 4.23
CA GLN A 199 -5.70 -0.69 3.11
C GLN A 199 -6.22 -1.54 1.95
N LEU A 200 -5.44 -2.56 1.56
CA LEU A 200 -5.77 -3.39 0.39
C LEU A 200 -6.91 -4.36 0.69
N GLY A 201 -6.96 -4.88 1.90
CA GLY A 201 -8.08 -5.66 2.42
C GLY A 201 -9.37 -4.85 2.45
N GLY A 202 -9.34 -3.68 3.11
CA GLY A 202 -10.49 -2.79 3.24
C GLY A 202 -11.05 -2.34 1.89
N LEU A 203 -10.20 -1.86 0.98
CA LEU A 203 -10.60 -1.52 -0.39
C LEU A 203 -11.17 -2.74 -1.13
N GLY A 204 -10.58 -3.92 -0.94
CA GLY A 204 -11.08 -5.16 -1.53
C GLY A 204 -12.53 -5.48 -1.10
N ILE A 205 -12.83 -5.38 0.20
CA ILE A 205 -14.18 -5.63 0.74
C ILE A 205 -15.17 -4.58 0.23
N MET A 206 -14.82 -3.29 0.29
CA MET A 206 -15.68 -2.19 -0.18
C MET A 206 -16.03 -2.34 -1.67
N LEU A 207 -15.05 -2.63 -2.52
CA LEU A 207 -15.26 -2.80 -3.96
C LEU A 207 -16.12 -4.03 -4.26
N PHE A 208 -15.86 -5.15 -3.57
CA PHE A 208 -16.67 -6.35 -3.71
C PHE A 208 -18.12 -6.11 -3.29
N GLY A 209 -18.34 -5.48 -2.14
CA GLY A 209 -19.66 -5.09 -1.66
C GLY A 209 -20.40 -4.20 -2.66
N THR A 210 -19.69 -3.25 -3.28
CA THR A 210 -20.26 -2.38 -4.33
C THR A 210 -20.68 -3.19 -5.57
N VAL A 211 -19.85 -4.13 -6.02
CA VAL A 211 -20.20 -5.02 -7.15
C VAL A 211 -21.43 -5.87 -6.84
N VAL A 212 -21.51 -6.46 -5.64
CA VAL A 212 -22.67 -7.25 -5.20
C VAL A 212 -23.92 -6.38 -5.12
N ALA A 213 -23.83 -5.19 -4.52
CA ALA A 213 -24.95 -4.24 -4.43
C ALA A 213 -25.46 -3.82 -5.81
N MET A 214 -24.55 -3.53 -6.76
CA MET A 214 -24.93 -3.23 -8.14
C MET A 214 -25.60 -4.42 -8.83
N ALA A 215 -25.13 -5.64 -8.60
CA ALA A 215 -25.74 -6.85 -9.13
C ALA A 215 -27.16 -7.07 -8.59
N MET A 216 -27.38 -6.79 -7.29
CA MET A 216 -28.69 -6.90 -6.64
C MET A 216 -29.65 -5.77 -7.07
N GLY A 217 -29.16 -4.53 -7.18
CA GLY A 217 -29.95 -3.36 -7.57
C GLY A 217 -30.47 -3.39 -9.02
N LYS A 218 -29.83 -4.17 -9.90
CA LYS A 218 -30.29 -4.40 -11.28
C LYS A 218 -31.47 -5.38 -11.38
N GLY A 219 -31.88 -5.99 -10.26
CA GLY A 219 -33.10 -6.80 -10.15
C GLY A 219 -33.04 -8.14 -10.88
N LEU A 220 -33.85 -9.08 -10.41
CA LEU A 220 -34.23 -10.31 -11.12
C LEU A 220 -35.02 -9.98 -12.42
N SER A 221 -34.42 -9.27 -13.38
CA SER A 221 -34.87 -9.27 -14.77
C SER A 221 -34.24 -10.46 -15.52
N LEU A 222 -34.38 -11.66 -14.93
CA LEU A 222 -33.88 -12.93 -15.47
C LEU A 222 -34.82 -13.47 -16.55
N ARG A 223 -35.06 -12.71 -17.64
CA ARG A 223 -35.84 -13.24 -18.78
C ARG A 223 -35.34 -12.88 -20.18
N GLY A 224 -34.16 -12.26 -20.34
CA GLY A 224 -33.61 -11.98 -21.66
C GLY A 224 -32.16 -12.43 -21.81
N SER A 225 -31.89 -13.33 -22.74
CA SER A 225 -30.53 -13.78 -23.13
C SER A 225 -29.59 -12.65 -23.59
N ASN A 226 -30.09 -11.41 -23.68
CA ASN A 226 -29.33 -10.22 -24.05
C ASN A 226 -28.57 -9.58 -22.87
N VAL A 227 -28.97 -9.81 -21.62
CA VAL A 227 -28.28 -9.22 -20.44
C VAL A 227 -26.88 -9.79 -20.25
N LEU A 228 -26.66 -11.07 -20.57
CA LEU A 228 -25.33 -11.69 -20.49
C LEU A 228 -24.35 -11.12 -21.53
N ARG A 229 -24.87 -10.70 -22.70
CA ARG A 229 -24.08 -9.98 -23.71
C ARG A 229 -23.82 -8.52 -23.29
N ASP A 230 -24.75 -7.93 -22.54
CA ASP A 230 -24.63 -6.55 -22.06
C ASP A 230 -23.72 -6.42 -20.83
N MET A 231 -23.66 -7.44 -19.96
CA MET A 231 -22.67 -7.58 -18.88
C MET A 231 -21.23 -7.70 -19.38
N LEU A 232 -21.04 -8.16 -20.63
CA LEU A 232 -19.76 -8.21 -21.33
C LEU A 232 -19.54 -7.01 -22.27
N SER A 233 -20.47 -6.05 -22.31
CA SER A 233 -20.30 -4.84 -23.08
C SER A 233 -19.20 -3.98 -22.44
N THR A 234 -18.42 -3.30 -23.28
CA THR A 234 -17.36 -2.37 -22.86
C THR A 234 -17.85 -1.24 -21.95
N HIS A 235 -19.17 -1.02 -21.86
CA HIS A 235 -19.80 0.02 -21.06
C HIS A 235 -19.85 -0.32 -19.56
N GLU A 236 -20.14 -1.57 -19.20
CA GLU A 236 -20.21 -2.07 -17.81
C GLU A 236 -18.81 -2.09 -17.15
N ILE A 237 -17.79 -2.49 -17.90
CA ILE A 237 -16.38 -2.49 -17.45
C ILE A 237 -15.89 -1.06 -17.20
N GLY A 238 -16.30 -0.11 -18.04
CA GLY A 238 -15.99 1.30 -17.88
C GLY A 238 -16.61 1.90 -16.61
N HIS A 239 -17.86 1.54 -16.32
CA HIS A 239 -18.56 1.96 -15.10
C HIS A 239 -17.90 1.41 -13.85
N LEU A 240 -17.57 0.11 -13.84
CA LEU A 240 -16.89 -0.56 -12.72
C LEU A 240 -15.53 0.05 -12.42
N ARG A 241 -14.74 0.36 -13.46
CA ARG A 241 -13.45 1.07 -13.29
C ARG A 241 -13.66 2.46 -12.68
N ARG A 242 -14.67 3.21 -13.13
CA ARG A 242 -14.97 4.56 -12.61
C ARG A 242 -15.38 4.50 -11.14
N THR A 243 -16.22 3.55 -10.77
CA THR A 243 -16.61 3.30 -9.38
C THR A 243 -15.40 2.92 -8.54
N ALA A 244 -14.52 2.04 -9.03
CA ALA A 244 -13.32 1.66 -8.29
C ALA A 244 -12.37 2.84 -8.04
N VAL A 245 -12.17 3.70 -9.04
CA VAL A 245 -11.38 4.93 -8.91
C VAL A 245 -12.04 5.91 -7.94
N PHE A 246 -13.35 6.07 -8.01
CA PHE A 246 -14.08 6.93 -7.08
C PHE A 246 -13.95 6.47 -5.63
N VAL A 247 -14.18 5.18 -5.36
CA VAL A 247 -14.02 4.59 -4.02
C VAL A 247 -12.58 4.79 -3.52
N ALA A 248 -11.57 4.44 -4.31
CA ALA A 248 -10.18 4.61 -3.91
C ALA A 248 -9.81 6.08 -3.61
N LEU A 249 -10.26 7.03 -4.43
CA LEU A 249 -10.01 8.46 -4.19
C LEU A 249 -10.78 8.98 -2.97
N ALA A 250 -12.03 8.59 -2.80
CA ALA A 250 -12.84 8.97 -1.65
C ALA A 250 -12.21 8.47 -0.34
N THR A 251 -11.79 7.20 -0.32
CA THR A 251 -11.04 6.59 0.78
C THR A 251 -9.80 7.41 1.13
N LEU A 252 -8.92 7.66 0.16
CA LEU A 252 -7.68 8.41 0.40
C LEU A 252 -7.93 9.84 0.91
N VAL A 253 -8.98 10.51 0.43
CA VAL A 253 -9.35 11.86 0.90
C VAL A 253 -9.86 11.81 2.34
N LEU A 254 -10.76 10.88 2.66
CA LEU A 254 -11.30 10.74 4.01
C LEU A 254 -10.21 10.32 5.01
N GLU A 255 -9.30 9.43 4.61
CA GLU A 255 -8.14 9.05 5.41
C GLU A 255 -7.17 10.22 5.62
N ALA A 256 -6.91 11.04 4.60
CA ALA A 256 -6.06 12.22 4.74
C ALA A 256 -6.68 13.26 5.68
N LEU A 257 -8.00 13.48 5.58
CA LEU A 257 -8.73 14.36 6.50
C LEU A 257 -8.70 13.82 7.93
N GLY A 258 -8.94 12.52 8.11
CA GLY A 258 -8.86 11.86 9.40
C GLY A 258 -7.48 11.98 10.03
N ALA A 259 -6.42 11.73 9.26
CA ALA A 259 -5.04 11.89 9.71
C ALA A 259 -4.72 13.33 10.09
N ALA A 260 -5.18 14.32 9.32
CA ALA A 260 -5.01 15.73 9.64
C ALA A 260 -5.73 16.13 10.94
N LEU A 261 -6.89 15.55 11.22
CA LEU A 261 -7.64 15.79 12.46
C LEU A 261 -7.05 15.06 13.67
N PHE A 262 -6.42 13.90 13.46
CA PHE A 262 -5.69 13.17 14.51
C PHE A 262 -4.35 13.83 14.88
N TYR A 263 -3.68 14.47 13.93
CA TYR A 263 -2.33 15.03 14.12
C TYR A 263 -2.16 15.93 15.35
N PRO A 264 -3.05 16.90 15.65
CA PRO A 264 -2.91 17.74 16.84
C PRO A 264 -2.91 16.94 18.15
N MET A 265 -3.66 15.83 18.20
CA MET A 265 -3.69 14.95 19.38
C MET A 265 -2.33 14.28 19.59
N PHE A 266 -1.80 13.67 18.53
CA PHE A 266 -0.53 12.94 18.58
C PHE A 266 0.68 13.86 18.73
N ALA A 267 0.63 15.06 18.15
CA ALA A 267 1.68 16.06 18.29
C ALA A 267 1.76 16.66 19.71
N ALA A 268 0.64 16.72 20.44
CA ALA A 268 0.57 17.30 21.78
C ALA A 268 0.64 16.28 22.93
N GLY A 269 0.43 14.99 22.64
CA GLY A 269 0.14 13.95 23.63
C GLY A 269 1.34 13.30 24.31
N GLN A 270 2.54 13.44 23.76
CA GLN A 270 3.76 12.89 24.33
C GLN A 270 4.31 13.86 25.39
N THR A 271 4.81 13.31 26.50
CA THR A 271 5.16 14.05 27.72
C THR A 271 6.10 15.23 27.42
N ALA A 272 5.89 16.36 28.10
CA ALA A 272 6.61 17.63 27.89
C ALA A 272 8.15 17.58 28.04
N GLU A 273 8.69 16.46 28.53
CA GLU A 273 10.14 16.22 28.65
C GLU A 273 10.79 15.71 27.35
N GLN A 274 9.98 15.28 26.37
CA GLN A 274 10.46 14.82 25.06
C GLN A 274 10.05 15.83 24.00
N ALA A 275 11.01 16.27 23.18
CA ALA A 275 10.71 17.14 22.04
C ALA A 275 9.67 16.45 21.14
N PRO A 276 8.67 17.19 20.60
CA PRO A 276 7.64 16.61 19.77
C PRO A 276 8.26 15.92 18.54
N ASP A 277 8.16 14.59 18.49
CA ASP A 277 8.57 13.81 17.33
C ASP A 277 7.48 13.93 16.25
N VAL A 278 7.66 14.91 15.37
CA VAL A 278 6.76 15.19 14.25
C VAL A 278 6.59 13.95 13.36
N ALA A 279 7.66 13.19 13.12
CA ALA A 279 7.58 12.01 12.27
C ALA A 279 6.71 10.93 12.91
N ARG A 280 6.86 10.71 14.22
CA ARG A 280 6.01 9.79 14.97
C ARG A 280 4.56 10.24 15.01
N ALA A 281 4.30 11.53 15.23
CA ALA A 281 2.95 12.07 15.26
C ALA A 281 2.24 11.91 13.92
N VAL A 282 2.93 12.19 12.79
CA VAL A 282 2.40 11.94 11.44
C VAL A 282 2.11 10.45 11.24
N TRP A 283 3.05 9.58 11.65
CA TRP A 283 2.87 8.13 11.51
C TRP A 283 1.67 7.60 12.30
N ASP A 284 1.56 7.96 13.58
CA ASP A 284 0.45 7.57 14.45
C ASP A 284 -0.88 8.08 13.89
N SER A 285 -0.92 9.31 13.36
CA SER A 285 -2.11 9.90 12.75
C SER A 285 -2.57 9.14 11.51
N CYS A 286 -1.65 8.88 10.58
CA CYS A 286 -1.96 8.15 9.34
C CYS A 286 -2.39 6.71 9.64
N PHE A 287 -1.66 6.03 10.54
CA PHE A 287 -1.96 4.65 10.89
C PHE A 287 -3.36 4.51 11.48
N HIS A 288 -3.69 5.32 12.49
CA HIS A 288 -5.00 5.24 13.13
C HIS A 288 -6.12 5.74 12.23
N SER A 289 -5.88 6.72 11.35
CA SER A 289 -6.90 7.15 10.38
C SER A 289 -7.27 6.04 9.41
N ILE A 290 -6.28 5.40 8.78
CA ILE A 290 -6.50 4.29 7.84
C ILE A 290 -7.13 3.09 8.56
N SER A 291 -6.60 2.72 9.74
CA SER A 291 -7.15 1.64 10.56
C SER A 291 -8.61 1.89 10.93
N SER A 292 -8.98 3.14 11.25
CA SER A 292 -10.35 3.51 11.60
C SER A 292 -11.26 3.49 10.38
N PHE A 293 -10.86 4.11 9.27
CA PHE A 293 -11.67 4.15 8.05
C PHE A 293 -11.87 2.75 7.47
N CYS A 294 -10.84 1.90 7.48
CA CYS A 294 -10.99 0.53 7.01
C CYS A 294 -11.74 -0.36 8.01
N ASN A 295 -12.07 0.11 9.22
CA ASN A 295 -12.67 -0.69 10.30
C ASN A 295 -11.76 -1.81 10.85
N ALA A 296 -10.45 -1.58 10.82
CA ALA A 296 -9.43 -2.60 11.10
C ALA A 296 -9.21 -2.89 12.57
N GLY A 297 -9.45 -1.93 13.47
CA GLY A 297 -9.25 -2.14 14.91
C GLY A 297 -7.78 -2.31 15.35
N PHE A 298 -6.80 -2.16 14.47
CA PHE A 298 -5.38 -2.15 14.83
C PHE A 298 -4.98 -0.79 15.44
N SER A 299 -4.19 -0.83 16.51
CA SER A 299 -3.61 0.36 17.13
C SER A 299 -2.11 0.18 17.37
N LEU A 300 -1.38 1.30 17.40
CA LEU A 300 0.04 1.33 17.75
C LEU A 300 0.29 1.42 19.26
N TYR A 301 -0.77 1.45 20.08
CA TYR A 301 -0.70 1.54 21.54
C TYR A 301 -1.18 0.23 22.18
N ARG A 302 -0.54 -0.15 23.30
CA ARG A 302 -0.75 -1.49 23.92
C ARG A 302 -2.18 -1.76 24.35
N GLN A 303 -2.87 -0.72 24.80
CA GLN A 303 -4.24 -0.81 25.28
C GLN A 303 -5.23 -0.20 24.26
N ASN A 304 -4.90 -0.27 22.97
CA ASN A 304 -5.60 0.46 21.92
C ASN A 304 -5.72 1.95 22.28
N MET A 305 -6.71 2.63 21.73
CA MET A 305 -6.98 4.04 21.99
C MET A 305 -7.61 4.32 23.38
N MET A 306 -7.48 3.42 24.36
CA MET A 306 -8.14 3.58 25.66
C MET A 306 -7.33 4.40 26.66
N THR A 307 -6.06 4.05 26.90
CA THR A 307 -5.28 4.68 27.98
C THR A 307 -4.04 5.40 27.45
N GLY A 308 -3.14 4.76 26.70
CA GLY A 308 -1.88 5.38 26.27
C GLY A 308 -0.93 5.76 27.43
N VAL A 309 -1.35 5.67 28.70
CA VAL A 309 -0.54 6.00 29.88
C VAL A 309 0.67 5.09 29.98
N THR A 310 0.51 3.80 29.64
CA THR A 310 1.62 2.83 29.54
C THR A 310 2.59 3.15 28.39
N ASP A 311 2.18 4.04 27.48
CA ASP A 311 2.91 4.42 26.27
C ASP A 311 3.37 5.91 26.34
N GLY A 312 3.40 6.51 27.54
CA GLY A 312 3.98 7.83 27.80
C GLY A 312 3.01 9.02 27.78
N TRP A 313 1.70 8.77 27.68
CA TRP A 313 0.68 9.82 27.68
C TRP A 313 0.33 10.32 29.08
N ALA A 314 0.19 11.65 29.22
CA ALA A 314 -0.18 12.28 30.48
C ALA A 314 -1.65 12.05 30.89
N ARG A 315 -2.53 11.75 29.93
CA ARG A 315 -3.96 11.52 30.14
C ARG A 315 -4.43 10.35 29.26
N PRO A 316 -5.50 9.63 29.66
CA PRO A 316 -6.08 8.58 28.84
C PRO A 316 -6.36 9.03 27.40
N LEU A 317 -5.92 8.23 26.42
CA LEU A 317 -6.18 8.49 25.00
C LEU A 317 -7.67 8.71 24.72
N ARG A 318 -8.56 7.91 25.32
CA ARG A 318 -10.02 7.99 25.16
C ARG A 318 -10.63 9.33 25.56
N ASP A 319 -9.94 10.12 26.38
CA ASP A 319 -10.44 11.42 26.86
C ASP A 319 -10.22 12.53 25.82
N HIS A 320 -9.45 12.25 24.76
CA HIS A 320 -9.27 13.17 23.64
C HIS A 320 -10.47 13.09 22.70
N TRP A 321 -11.02 14.26 22.35
CA TRP A 321 -12.20 14.33 21.50
C TRP A 321 -11.98 13.67 20.14
N GLN A 322 -10.75 13.63 19.62
CA GLN A 322 -10.41 13.00 18.35
C GLN A 322 -10.74 11.49 18.34
N VAL A 323 -10.61 10.81 19.49
CA VAL A 323 -10.92 9.38 19.59
C VAL A 323 -12.40 9.10 19.35
N LEU A 324 -13.32 10.02 19.65
CA LEU A 324 -14.75 9.83 19.33
C LEU A 324 -15.17 10.65 18.11
N GLY A 325 -14.78 11.91 18.04
CA GLY A 325 -15.17 12.86 17.00
C GLY A 325 -14.48 12.68 15.65
N VAL A 326 -13.40 11.90 15.57
CA VAL A 326 -12.73 11.56 14.29
C VAL A 326 -12.85 10.07 14.01
N MET A 327 -12.51 9.22 14.99
CA MET A 327 -12.53 7.76 14.80
C MET A 327 -13.93 7.23 14.44
N ALA A 328 -14.98 7.63 15.17
CA ALA A 328 -16.32 7.11 14.94
C ALA A 328 -16.90 7.54 13.59
N PRO A 329 -16.77 8.81 13.15
CA PRO A 329 -17.15 9.19 11.79
C PRO A 329 -16.38 8.43 10.71
N LEU A 330 -15.07 8.21 10.86
CA LEU A 330 -14.30 7.43 9.89
C LEU A 330 -14.81 5.99 9.79
N ILE A 331 -15.11 5.36 10.94
CA ILE A 331 -15.67 4.00 11.01
C ILE A 331 -17.04 3.93 10.33
N VAL A 332 -17.88 4.96 10.48
CA VAL A 332 -19.22 4.98 9.86
C VAL A 332 -19.15 5.27 8.36
N LEU A 333 -18.17 6.04 7.92
CA LEU A 333 -18.01 6.43 6.52
C LEU A 333 -17.34 5.35 5.66
N GLY A 334 -16.53 4.47 6.26
CA GLY A 334 -15.88 3.35 5.60
C GLY A 334 -16.68 2.06 5.69
#